data_AF-A0A948YA38-F1
#
_entry.id   AF-A0A948YA38-F1
#
_cell.length_a   1.000
_cell.length_b   1.000
_cell.length_c   1.000
_cell.angle_alpha   90.00
_cell.angle_beta   90.00
_cell.angle_gamma   90.00
#
_symmetry.space_group_name_H-M   'P 1'
#
loop_
_entity.id
_entity.type
_entity.pdbx_description
1 polymer ?
#
loop_
_entity_poly.entity_id
_entity_poly.type
_entity_poly.pdbx_seq_one_letter_code
_entity_poly.pdbx_strand_id
1 'polypeptide(L)'
;MEQQIIKCVFCKGKGKNLYFKGTCPVCKGKGKNQVAGKHMACDDCSGSGHKRGTTLTCYTCAGLGVLPDTREELRKAHQEIRKFQAEMDKERNEIAGKQPRVDYADTGRKRQMQELVIENIEEDLQKHQKSGGDRFCQNCAQSIDEYDLIKVCPECFGVIKRRSL
;
A
#
# COMPACT_ATOMS: atom_id res chain seq x y z
N MET A 1 -31.36 7.00 -15.25
CA MET A 1 -30.36 7.93 -14.67
C MET A 1 -29.23 8.03 -15.67
N GLU A 2 -28.98 9.21 -16.23
CA GLU A 2 -27.83 9.42 -17.11
C GLU A 2 -26.57 9.54 -16.24
N GLN A 3 -25.66 8.57 -16.35
CA GLN A 3 -24.36 8.64 -15.66
C GLN A 3 -23.47 9.62 -16.41
N GLN A 4 -22.95 10.64 -15.72
CA GLN A 4 -21.96 11.53 -16.31
C GLN A 4 -20.67 10.74 -16.58
N ILE A 5 -20.11 10.91 -17.77
CA ILE A 5 -18.89 10.20 -18.20
C ILE A 5 -17.75 11.20 -18.21
N ILE A 6 -16.67 10.93 -17.46
CA ILE A 6 -15.48 11.77 -17.43
C ILE A 6 -14.34 11.09 -18.20
N LYS A 7 -13.54 11.89 -18.92
CA LYS A 7 -12.31 11.41 -19.56
C LYS A 7 -11.32 10.90 -18.51
N CYS A 8 -10.79 9.69 -18.73
CA CYS A 8 -9.79 9.11 -17.86
C CYS A 8 -8.51 9.96 -17.87
N VAL A 9 -8.14 10.51 -16.71
CA VAL A 9 -6.99 11.42 -16.55
C VAL A 9 -5.66 10.72 -16.83
N PHE A 10 -5.54 9.44 -16.46
CA PHE A 10 -4.31 8.64 -16.63
C PHE A 10 -3.94 8.44 -18.09
N CYS A 11 -4.89 8.02 -18.93
CA CYS A 11 -4.64 7.80 -20.36
C CYS A 11 -5.06 8.98 -21.24
N LYS A 12 -5.56 10.08 -20.64
CA LYS A 12 -6.08 11.26 -21.34
C LYS A 12 -7.13 10.92 -22.41
N GLY A 13 -8.01 9.96 -22.12
CA GLY A 13 -9.03 9.52 -23.08
C GLY A 13 -8.59 8.49 -24.12
N LYS A 14 -7.32 8.06 -24.13
CA LYS A 14 -6.80 7.17 -25.19
C LYS A 14 -7.09 5.68 -24.97
N GLY A 15 -7.43 5.28 -23.75
CA GLY A 15 -7.63 3.86 -23.39
C GLY A 15 -6.34 3.02 -23.34
N LYS A 16 -5.16 3.60 -23.62
CA LYS A 16 -3.89 2.86 -23.61
C LYS A 16 -3.01 3.31 -22.44
N ASN A 17 -2.28 2.37 -21.85
CA ASN A 17 -1.31 2.69 -20.82
C ASN A 17 -0.11 3.43 -21.45
N LEU A 18 0.11 4.68 -21.03
CA LEU A 18 1.17 5.53 -21.57
C LEU A 18 2.57 5.13 -21.06
N TYR A 19 2.63 4.48 -19.91
CA TYR A 19 3.86 4.14 -19.21
C TYR A 19 4.31 2.71 -19.50
N PHE A 20 3.36 1.82 -19.78
CA PHE A 20 3.69 0.44 -20.10
C PHE A 20 3.77 0.24 -21.61
N LYS A 21 5.00 0.22 -22.12
CA LYS A 21 5.28 -0.23 -23.48
C LYS A 21 5.87 -1.64 -23.37
N GLY A 22 5.17 -2.64 -23.92
CA GLY A 22 5.63 -4.02 -23.85
C GLY A 22 7.02 -4.17 -24.47
N THR A 23 7.93 -4.72 -23.70
CA THR A 23 9.31 -4.99 -24.12
C THR A 23 9.30 -5.91 -25.33
N CYS A 24 10.10 -5.61 -26.37
CA CYS A 24 10.22 -6.53 -27.51
C CYS A 24 10.86 -7.85 -27.02
N PRO A 25 10.19 -9.01 -27.21
CA PRO A 25 10.67 -10.28 -26.68
C PRO A 25 11.95 -10.75 -27.38
N VAL A 26 12.17 -10.32 -28.63
CA VAL A 26 13.33 -10.69 -29.44
C VAL A 26 14.60 -10.01 -28.92
N CYS A 27 14.60 -8.69 -28.79
CA CYS A 27 15.78 -7.93 -28.34
C CYS A 27 15.78 -7.64 -26.83
N LYS A 28 14.78 -8.11 -26.08
CA LYS A 28 14.58 -7.84 -24.65
C LYS A 28 14.68 -6.36 -24.29
N GLY A 29 14.08 -5.49 -25.11
CA GLY A 29 14.05 -4.04 -24.84
C GLY A 29 15.23 -3.25 -25.37
N LYS A 30 16.30 -3.92 -25.83
CA LYS A 30 17.55 -3.25 -26.24
C LYS A 30 17.46 -2.54 -27.59
N GLY A 31 16.46 -2.86 -28.41
CA GLY A 31 16.32 -2.36 -29.79
C GLY A 31 17.34 -2.94 -30.78
N LYS A 32 18.31 -3.73 -30.34
CA LYS A 32 19.37 -4.31 -31.17
C LYS A 32 19.64 -5.77 -30.81
N ASN A 33 20.03 -6.54 -31.82
CA ASN A 33 20.47 -7.93 -31.69
C ASN A 33 21.96 -8.02 -32.07
N GLN A 34 22.68 -8.97 -31.46
CA GLN A 34 24.07 -9.24 -31.80
C GLN A 34 24.15 -10.55 -32.60
N VAL A 35 24.61 -10.47 -33.84
CA VAL A 35 24.80 -11.63 -34.72
C VAL A 35 26.25 -11.62 -35.19
N ALA A 36 26.99 -12.69 -34.93
CA ALA A 36 28.42 -12.80 -35.27
C ALA A 36 29.26 -11.59 -34.82
N GLY A 37 29.00 -11.09 -33.60
CA GLY A 37 29.71 -9.94 -33.02
C GLY A 37 29.25 -8.56 -33.50
N LYS A 38 28.48 -8.46 -34.59
CA LYS A 38 27.94 -7.18 -35.09
C LYS A 38 26.59 -6.87 -34.45
N HIS A 39 26.42 -5.63 -34.01
CA HIS A 39 25.13 -5.13 -33.51
C HIS A 39 24.30 -4.61 -34.68
N MET A 40 23.13 -5.20 -34.88
CA MET A 40 22.15 -4.77 -35.88
C MET A 40 20.87 -4.34 -35.18
N ALA A 41 20.13 -3.41 -35.79
CA ALA A 41 18.79 -3.06 -35.31
C ALA A 41 17.91 -4.32 -35.28
N CYS A 42 17.07 -4.45 -34.26
CA CYS A 42 16.16 -5.58 -34.16
C CYS A 42 15.04 -5.42 -35.19
N ASP A 43 14.91 -6.39 -36.11
CA ASP A 43 13.92 -6.34 -37.20
C ASP A 43 12.47 -6.27 -36.68
N ASP A 44 12.15 -7.02 -35.61
CA ASP A 44 10.79 -7.10 -35.04
C ASP A 44 10.29 -5.76 -34.48
N CYS A 45 11.16 -5.01 -33.80
CA CYS A 45 10.80 -3.72 -33.20
C CYS A 45 11.36 -2.51 -33.97
N SER A 46 12.06 -2.75 -35.07
CA SER A 46 12.75 -1.76 -35.90
C SER A 46 13.61 -0.79 -35.08
N GLY A 47 14.38 -1.29 -34.12
CA GLY A 47 15.23 -0.44 -33.27
C GLY A 47 14.54 0.17 -32.04
N SER A 48 13.21 0.14 -31.95
CA SER A 48 12.50 0.83 -30.87
C SER A 48 12.66 0.16 -29.51
N GLY A 49 12.95 -1.14 -29.47
CA GLY A 49 12.98 -1.95 -28.24
C GLY A 49 11.59 -2.36 -27.72
N HIS A 50 10.51 -1.93 -28.37
CA HIS A 50 9.14 -2.17 -27.90
C HIS A 50 8.33 -2.91 -28.96
N LYS A 51 7.53 -3.90 -28.56
CA LYS A 51 6.69 -4.63 -29.52
C LYS A 51 5.47 -3.76 -29.88
N ARG A 52 5.22 -3.60 -31.18
CA ARG A 52 4.02 -2.88 -31.65
C ARG A 52 2.78 -3.69 -31.29
N GLY A 53 1.73 -3.01 -30.83
CA GLY A 53 0.45 -3.67 -30.48
C GLY A 53 0.41 -4.37 -29.13
N THR A 54 1.50 -4.42 -28.35
CA THR A 54 1.49 -4.95 -26.97
C THR A 54 1.32 -3.86 -25.91
N THR A 55 0.92 -2.65 -26.30
CA THR A 55 0.59 -1.61 -25.33
C THR A 55 -0.60 -2.09 -24.51
N LEU A 56 -0.39 -2.27 -23.21
CA LEU A 56 -1.44 -2.72 -22.33
C LEU A 56 -2.56 -1.66 -22.29
N THR A 57 -3.80 -2.14 -22.14
CA THR A 57 -4.93 -1.25 -21.90
C THR A 57 -4.69 -0.44 -20.63
N CYS A 58 -5.24 0.76 -20.57
CA CYS A 58 -5.17 1.56 -19.36
C CYS A 58 -5.95 0.84 -18.24
N TYR A 59 -5.26 0.39 -17.20
CA TYR A 59 -5.87 -0.34 -16.09
C TYR A 59 -6.95 0.45 -15.35
N THR A 60 -6.80 1.78 -15.29
CA THR A 60 -7.77 2.64 -14.61
C THR A 60 -9.15 2.59 -15.28
N CYS A 61 -9.20 2.65 -16.62
CA CYS A 61 -10.45 2.68 -17.39
C CYS A 61 -10.70 1.41 -18.20
N ALA A 62 -9.96 0.34 -17.94
CA ALA A 62 -10.01 -0.93 -18.65
C ALA A 62 -9.95 -0.82 -20.20
N GLY A 63 -9.31 0.21 -20.73
CA GLY A 63 -9.24 0.43 -22.18
C GLY A 63 -10.28 1.37 -22.77
N LEU A 64 -11.31 1.77 -22.01
CA LEU A 64 -12.42 2.58 -22.51
C LEU A 64 -12.05 4.05 -22.73
N GLY A 65 -11.01 4.55 -22.03
CA GLY A 65 -10.63 5.96 -22.07
C GLY A 65 -11.50 6.88 -21.21
N VAL A 66 -12.57 6.36 -20.62
CA VAL A 66 -13.52 7.12 -19.79
C VAL A 66 -13.85 6.38 -18.50
N LEU A 67 -14.30 7.11 -17.49
CA LEU A 67 -14.75 6.60 -16.21
C LEU A 67 -16.15 7.16 -15.88
N PRO A 68 -17.03 6.39 -15.24
CA PRO A 68 -18.27 6.93 -14.69
C PRO A 68 -17.94 7.96 -13.61
N ASP A 69 -18.66 9.08 -13.59
CA ASP A 69 -18.52 10.08 -12.54
C ASP A 69 -19.24 9.62 -11.27
N THR A 70 -18.50 8.87 -10.44
CA THR A 70 -18.99 8.44 -9.13
C THR A 70 -18.80 9.50 -8.05
N ARG A 71 -18.34 10.72 -8.40
CA ARG A 71 -18.07 11.76 -7.38
C ARG A 71 -19.32 12.15 -6.63
N GLU A 72 -20.46 12.25 -7.32
CA GLU A 72 -21.72 12.63 -6.69
C GLU A 72 -22.21 11.54 -5.74
N GLU A 73 -22.15 10.28 -6.17
CA GLU A 73 -22.49 9.12 -5.32
C GLU A 73 -21.58 9.05 -4.08
N LEU A 74 -20.27 9.22 -4.27
CA LEU A 74 -19.31 9.24 -3.17
C LEU A 74 -19.54 10.42 -2.23
N ARG A 75 -19.92 11.59 -2.75
CA ARG A 75 -20.22 12.79 -1.95
C ARG A 75 -21.46 12.58 -1.09
N LYS A 76 -22.50 11.95 -1.63
CA LYS A 76 -23.71 11.56 -0.89
C LYS A 76 -23.39 10.54 0.20
N ALA A 77 -22.65 9.48 -0.13
CA ALA A 77 -22.21 8.48 0.85
C ALA A 77 -21.42 9.11 2.01
N HIS A 78 -20.49 10.02 1.72
CA HIS A 78 -19.75 10.75 2.76
C HIS A 78 -20.61 11.72 3.58
N GLN A 79 -21.71 12.26 3.03
CA GLN A 79 -22.66 13.07 3.80
C GLN A 79 -23.48 12.19 4.74
N GLU A 80 -23.92 11.02 4.29
CA GLU A 80 -24.65 10.06 5.11
C GLU A 80 -23.80 9.54 6.28
N ILE A 81 -22.54 9.16 6.02
CA ILE A 81 -21.60 8.74 7.07
C ILE A 81 -21.42 9.85 8.12
N ARG A 82 -21.28 11.11 7.69
CA ARG A 82 -21.13 12.25 8.62
C ARG A 82 -22.39 12.50 9.44
N LYS A 83 -23.58 12.36 8.84
CA LYS A 83 -24.85 12.47 9.57
C LYS A 83 -24.94 11.38 10.64
N PHE A 84 -24.63 10.15 10.28
CA PHE A 84 -24.64 9.01 11.21
C PHE A 84 -23.64 9.21 12.36
N GLN A 85 -22.42 9.67 12.07
CA GLN A 85 -21.43 9.98 13.10
C GLN A 85 -21.92 11.07 14.07
N ALA A 86 -22.54 12.13 13.55
CA ALA A 86 -23.09 13.21 14.38
C ALA A 86 -24.27 12.73 15.26
N GLU A 87 -25.10 11.83 14.75
CA GLU A 87 -26.19 11.21 15.51
C GLU A 87 -25.65 10.31 16.63
N MET A 88 -24.69 9.44 16.33
CA MET A 88 -24.00 8.61 17.32
C MET A 88 -23.30 9.45 18.41
N ASP A 89 -22.66 10.55 18.03
CA ASP A 89 -22.01 11.47 18.98
C ASP A 89 -23.05 12.18 19.87
N LYS A 90 -24.21 12.53 19.32
CA LYS A 90 -25.31 13.12 20.09
C LYS A 90 -25.85 12.11 21.12
N GLU A 91 -26.12 10.88 20.71
CA GLU A 91 -26.55 9.81 21.62
C GLU A 91 -25.51 9.56 22.73
N ARG A 92 -24.21 9.50 22.35
CA ARG A 92 -23.12 9.36 23.31
C ARG A 92 -23.12 10.51 24.32
N ASN A 93 -23.32 11.75 23.88
CA ASN A 93 -23.36 12.91 24.78
C ASN A 93 -24.59 12.90 25.70
N GLU A 94 -25.74 12.42 25.23
CA GLU A 94 -26.95 12.27 26.06
C GLU A 94 -26.76 11.19 27.14
N ILE A 95 -26.03 10.12 26.83
CA ILE A 95 -25.65 9.09 27.81
C ILE A 95 -24.60 9.64 28.78
N ALA A 96 -23.58 10.34 28.29
CA ALA A 96 -22.52 10.90 29.11
C ALA A 96 -23.02 12.00 30.05
N GLY A 97 -23.94 12.85 29.60
CA GLY A 97 -24.59 13.87 30.44
C GLY A 97 -25.47 13.30 31.55
N LYS A 98 -25.86 12.03 31.45
CA LYS A 98 -26.56 11.27 32.50
C LYS A 98 -25.61 10.51 33.43
N GLN A 99 -24.31 10.46 33.13
CA GLN A 99 -23.39 9.92 34.12
C GLN A 99 -23.42 10.84 35.33
N PRO A 100 -23.77 10.32 36.53
CA PRO A 100 -23.63 11.12 37.73
C PRO A 100 -22.20 11.64 37.72
N ARG A 101 -22.02 12.95 37.93
CA ARG A 101 -20.70 13.46 38.28
C ARG A 101 -20.28 12.67 39.50
N VAL A 102 -19.39 11.70 39.29
CA VAL A 102 -18.65 11.11 40.38
C VAL A 102 -17.76 12.27 40.79
N ASP A 103 -18.22 13.03 41.79
CA ASP A 103 -17.43 14.06 42.42
C ASP A 103 -16.25 13.33 43.03
N TYR A 104 -15.18 13.16 42.24
CA TYR A 104 -13.84 12.85 42.69
C TYR A 104 -13.28 14.09 43.41
N ALA A 105 -14.05 14.65 44.34
CA ALA A 105 -13.47 15.30 45.49
C ALA A 105 -12.75 14.17 46.23
N ASP A 106 -11.44 14.31 46.35
CA ASP A 106 -10.53 13.33 46.94
C ASP A 106 -10.00 12.27 45.96
N THR A 107 -8.79 12.51 45.47
CA THR A 107 -7.70 11.54 45.67
C THR A 107 -6.41 12.17 45.18
N GLY A 108 -5.59 12.65 46.12
CA GLY A 108 -4.14 12.88 45.92
C GLY A 108 -3.34 11.64 45.50
N ARG A 109 -3.99 10.56 45.03
CA ARG A 109 -3.39 9.29 44.57
C ARG A 109 -3.21 9.16 43.06
N LYS A 110 -3.78 10.05 42.23
CA LYS A 110 -3.64 9.92 40.76
C LYS A 110 -2.23 10.15 40.23
N ARG A 111 -1.35 10.86 40.94
CA ARG A 111 0.07 10.98 40.55
C ARG A 111 0.85 9.67 40.74
N GLN A 112 0.65 8.97 41.86
CA GLN A 112 1.38 7.72 42.13
C GLN A 112 1.00 6.58 41.19
N MET A 113 -0.25 6.51 40.72
CA MET A 113 -0.67 5.42 39.83
C MET A 113 -0.25 5.63 38.37
N GLN A 114 -0.07 6.88 37.92
CA GLN A 114 0.50 7.15 36.60
C GLN A 114 2.00 6.86 36.53
N GLU A 115 2.75 7.13 37.60
CA GLU A 115 4.19 6.83 37.66
C GLU A 115 4.44 5.30 37.62
N LEU A 116 3.69 4.51 38.37
CA LEU A 116 3.82 3.04 38.39
C LEU A 116 3.49 2.37 37.03
N VAL A 117 2.61 2.94 36.21
CA VAL A 117 2.29 2.36 34.90
C VAL A 117 3.38 2.67 33.86
N ILE A 118 4.04 3.83 33.98
CA ILE A 118 5.16 4.20 33.08
C ILE A 118 6.38 3.32 33.37
N GLU A 119 6.71 3.09 34.64
CA GLU A 119 7.87 2.26 35.02
C GLU A 119 7.77 0.81 34.50
N ASN A 120 6.56 0.21 34.53
CA ASN A 120 6.35 -1.15 34.01
C ASN A 120 6.49 -1.23 32.48
N ILE A 121 6.08 -0.19 31.75
CA ILE A 121 6.21 -0.16 30.27
C ILE A 121 7.68 -0.01 29.86
N GLU A 122 8.46 0.79 30.60
CA GLU A 122 9.89 0.95 30.33
C GLU A 122 10.68 -0.34 30.62
N GLU A 123 10.33 -1.07 31.68
CA GLU A 123 10.92 -2.39 31.95
C GLU A 123 10.63 -3.40 30.84
N ASP A 124 9.39 -3.45 30.34
CA ASP A 124 9.01 -4.40 29.29
C ASP A 124 9.66 -4.05 27.94
N LEU A 125 9.79 -2.75 27.63
CA LEU A 125 10.56 -2.29 26.46
C LEU A 125 12.06 -2.64 26.58
N GLN A 126 12.66 -2.55 27.77
CA GLN A 126 14.05 -2.96 27.98
C GLN A 126 14.24 -4.49 27.90
N LYS A 127 13.28 -5.28 28.38
CA LYS A 127 13.29 -6.76 28.23
C LYS A 127 13.22 -7.16 26.75
N HIS A 128 12.43 -6.45 25.94
CA HIS A 128 12.36 -6.66 24.50
C HIS A 128 13.62 -6.22 23.73
N GLN A 129 14.36 -5.20 24.20
CA GLN A 129 15.63 -4.81 23.58
C GLN A 129 16.80 -5.75 23.94
N LYS A 130 16.81 -6.36 25.13
CA LYS A 130 17.87 -7.30 25.55
C LYS A 130 17.67 -8.73 25.03
N SER A 131 16.46 -9.09 24.63
CA SER A 131 16.18 -10.33 23.88
C SER A 131 16.53 -10.10 22.41
N GLY A 132 17.83 -10.05 22.12
CA GLY A 132 18.42 -9.72 20.82
C GLY A 132 17.57 -10.15 19.62
N GLY A 133 17.14 -9.14 18.86
CA GLY A 133 16.37 -9.26 17.63
C GLY A 133 17.14 -9.87 16.45
N ASP A 134 17.92 -10.91 16.68
CA ASP A 134 18.71 -11.62 15.67
C ASP A 134 18.66 -13.15 15.84
N ARG A 135 17.64 -13.71 16.51
CA ARG A 135 17.32 -15.13 16.30
C ARG A 135 16.54 -15.25 15.00
N PHE A 136 17.26 -15.16 13.88
CA PHE A 136 16.79 -15.75 12.64
C PHE A 136 16.43 -17.21 12.93
N CYS A 137 15.17 -17.58 12.70
CA CYS A 137 14.75 -18.98 12.70
C CYS A 137 15.70 -19.75 11.77
N GLN A 138 16.23 -20.91 12.21
CA GLN A 138 17.18 -21.71 11.43
C GLN A 138 16.63 -22.07 10.03
N ASN A 139 15.30 -22.15 9.87
CA ASN A 139 14.66 -22.36 8.57
C ASN A 139 14.74 -21.14 7.63
N CYS A 140 14.83 -19.91 8.15
CA CYS A 140 14.99 -18.70 7.32
C CYS A 140 16.40 -18.61 6.72
N ALA A 141 17.43 -19.02 7.47
CA ALA A 141 18.82 -18.98 7.04
C ALA A 141 19.12 -19.89 5.83
N GLN A 142 18.38 -20.99 5.69
CA GLN A 142 18.56 -21.97 4.61
C GLN A 142 17.81 -21.61 3.30
N SER A 143 16.98 -20.55 3.30
CA SER A 143 16.07 -20.25 2.19
C SER A 143 16.55 -19.14 1.23
N ILE A 144 17.82 -18.72 1.34
CA ILE A 144 18.38 -17.58 0.60
C ILE A 144 18.80 -17.95 -0.84
N ASP A 145 18.59 -19.20 -1.27
CA ASP A 145 18.97 -19.61 -2.63
C ASP A 145 17.91 -19.20 -3.68
N GLU A 146 18.35 -18.23 -4.51
CA GLU A 146 18.04 -17.99 -5.92
C GLU A 146 16.73 -17.33 -6.42
N TYR A 147 15.74 -16.94 -5.60
CA TYR A 147 14.60 -16.16 -6.13
C TYR A 147 14.22 -14.92 -5.29
N ASP A 148 14.24 -13.74 -5.92
CA ASP A 148 14.01 -12.39 -5.38
C ASP A 148 12.56 -12.10 -4.93
N LEU A 149 11.97 -12.97 -4.12
CA LEU A 149 10.68 -12.71 -3.46
C LEU A 149 10.90 -12.50 -1.97
N ILE A 150 10.43 -11.36 -1.46
CA ILE A 150 10.37 -11.07 -0.02
C ILE A 150 9.48 -12.15 0.62
N LYS A 151 10.09 -13.20 1.16
CA LYS A 151 9.37 -14.21 1.94
C LYS A 151 9.19 -13.68 3.35
N VAL A 152 7.95 -13.39 3.72
CA VAL A 152 7.57 -13.19 5.12
C VAL A 152 7.50 -14.57 5.75
N CYS A 153 8.39 -14.85 6.71
CA CYS A 153 8.33 -16.04 7.55
C CYS A 153 7.04 -15.98 8.40
N PRO A 154 6.07 -16.89 8.23
CA PRO A 154 4.81 -16.85 8.99
C PRO A 154 5.03 -17.07 10.49
N GLU A 155 6.11 -17.73 10.89
CA GLU A 155 6.44 -17.97 12.29
C GLU A 155 7.10 -16.78 12.99
N CYS A 156 7.73 -15.88 12.21
CA CYS A 156 8.59 -14.86 12.78
C CYS A 156 8.26 -13.42 12.35
N PHE A 157 7.31 -13.22 11.42
CA PHE A 157 6.85 -11.91 10.90
C PHE A 157 7.95 -10.90 10.53
N GLY A 158 9.21 -11.34 10.47
CA GLY A 158 10.37 -10.50 10.23
C GLY A 158 10.59 -10.27 8.74
N VAL A 159 10.89 -9.02 8.38
CA VAL A 159 11.27 -8.64 7.02
C VAL A 159 12.77 -8.87 6.83
N ILE A 160 13.14 -9.83 5.98
CA ILE A 160 14.54 -10.08 5.62
C ILE A 160 15.01 -8.93 4.70
N LYS A 161 15.81 -7.99 5.24
CA LYS A 161 16.50 -6.99 4.42
C LYS A 161 17.88 -7.53 4.04
N ARG A 162 18.19 -7.63 2.73
CA ARG A 162 19.59 -7.87 2.31
C ARG A 162 20.44 -6.68 2.74
N ARG A 163 21.57 -6.94 3.39
CA ARG A 163 22.67 -5.99 3.48
C ARG A 163 23.17 -5.75 2.05
N SER A 164 23.13 -4.52 1.59
CA SER A 164 23.81 -4.09 0.37
C SER A 164 25.31 -4.35 0.54
N LEU A 165 25.88 -5.17 -0.33
CA LEU A 165 27.32 -5.37 -0.50
C LEU A 165 27.98 -4.10 -1.06
#